data_AF-A0A2D8AC32-F1
#
_entry.id   AF-A0A2D8AC32-F1
#
_cell.length_a   1.000
_cell.length_b   1.000
_cell.length_c   1.000
_cell.angle_alpha   90.00
_cell.angle_beta   90.00
_cell.angle_gamma   90.00
#
_symmetry.space_group_name_H-M   'P 1'
#
loop_
_entity.id
_entity.type
_entity.pdbx_description
1 polymer ?
#
loop_
_entity_poly.entity_id
_entity_poly.type
_entity_poly.pdbx_seq_one_letter_code
_entity_poly.pdbx_strand_id
1 'polypeptide(L)' 'KNEFLIHKYRTRSDLEAVLKESIEAYNTLRPHLSLGMKPPEEVHKKAS' A
#
# COMPACT_ATOMS: atom_id res chain seq x y z
N LYS A 1 -8.26 -8.90 13.90
CA LYS A 1 -7.06 -9.77 13.84
C LYS A 1 -6.35 -9.44 12.54
N ASN A 2 -5.32 -8.59 12.57
CA ASN A 2 -4.55 -8.27 11.36
C ASN A 2 -3.53 -9.38 11.19
N GLU A 3 -3.89 -10.38 10.41
CA GLU A 3 -2.94 -11.40 9.97
C GLU A 3 -2.05 -10.74 8.93
N PHE A 4 -0.91 -10.20 9.38
CA PHE A 4 0.15 -9.90 8.44
C PHE A 4 0.60 -11.24 7.86
N LEU A 5 0.43 -11.41 6.56
CA LEU A 5 0.94 -12.57 5.85
C LEU A 5 2.47 -12.44 5.84
N ILE A 6 3.14 -12.87 6.91
CA ILE A 6 4.60 -12.85 7.00
C ILE A 6 5.12 -13.97 6.12
N HIS A 7 5.22 -13.68 4.82
CA HIS A 7 5.80 -14.56 3.82
C HIS A 7 7.32 -14.39 3.81
N LYS A 8 8.05 -15.51 3.76
CA LYS A 8 9.51 -15.49 3.60
C LYS A 8 9.85 -15.49 2.12
N TYR A 9 10.55 -14.46 1.68
CA TYR A 9 11.04 -14.37 0.30
C TYR A 9 12.40 -15.05 0.16
N ARG A 10 12.64 -15.64 -1.01
CA ARG A 10 13.88 -16.36 -1.32
C ARG A 10 15.03 -15.41 -1.60
N THR A 11 14.75 -14.25 -2.18
CA THR A 11 15.75 -13.23 -2.50
C THR A 11 15.31 -11.85 -1.99
N ARG A 12 16.28 -10.97 -1.77
CA ARG A 12 16.03 -9.57 -1.41
C ARG A 12 15.27 -8.83 -2.51
N SER A 13 15.58 -9.10 -3.77
CA SER A 13 14.94 -8.46 -4.91
C SER A 13 13.44 -8.76 -4.98
N ASP A 14 13.04 -10.00 -4.68
CA ASP A 14 11.62 -10.38 -4.63
C ASP A 14 10.90 -9.63 -3.49
N LEU A 15 11.54 -9.52 -2.32
CA LEU A 15 11.01 -8.75 -1.21
C LEU A 15 10.83 -7.26 -1.57
N GLU A 16 11.84 -6.65 -2.20
CA GLU A 16 11.81 -5.25 -2.61
C GLU A 16 10.69 -4.97 -3.63
N ALA A 17 10.48 -5.89 -4.58
CA ALA A 17 9.41 -5.79 -5.56
C ALA A 17 8.02 -5.80 -4.89
N VAL A 18 7.76 -6.78 -4.02
CA VAL A 18 6.46 -6.89 -3.32
C VAL A 18 6.25 -5.77 -2.33
N LEU A 19 7.31 -5.30 -1.66
CA LEU A 19 7.23 -4.17 -0.75
C LEU A 19 6.81 -2.90 -1.50
N LYS A 20 7.41 -2.65 -2.67
CA LYS A 20 7.05 -1.51 -3.52
C LYS A 20 5.60 -1.57 -3.97
N GLU A 21 5.15 -2.74 -4.45
CA GLU A 21 3.77 -2.96 -4.87
C GLU A 21 2.79 -2.77 -3.72
N SER A 22 3.13 -3.26 -2.52
CA SER A 22 2.29 -3.12 -1.33
C SER A 22 2.13 -1.66 -0.90
N ILE A 23 3.23 -0.89 -0.93
CA ILE A 23 3.21 0.54 -0.62
C ILE A 23 2.35 1.28 -1.65
N GLU A 24 2.55 1.00 -2.94
CA GLU A 24 1.78 1.61 -4.02
C GLU A 24 0.28 1.29 -3.91
N ALA A 25 -0.06 0.03 -3.66
CA ALA A 25 -1.45 -0.40 -3.46
C ALA A 25 -2.10 0.26 -2.24
N TYR A 26 -1.39 0.37 -1.12
CA TYR A 26 -1.91 1.07 0.06
C TYR A 26 -2.18 2.55 -0.20
N ASN A 27 -1.26 3.19 -0.92
CA ASN A 27 -1.29 4.64 -1.17
C ASN A 27 -2.29 5.03 -2.26
N THR A 28 -2.52 4.17 -3.25
CA THR A 28 -3.32 4.51 -4.45
C THR A 28 -4.63 3.74 -4.57
N LEU A 29 -4.70 2.48 -4.10
CA LEU A 29 -5.84 1.57 -4.36
C LEU A 29 -6.77 1.39 -3.17
N ARG A 30 -6.74 2.29 -2.17
CA ARG A 30 -7.51 2.08 -0.92
C ARG A 30 -9.00 1.80 -1.23
N PRO A 31 -9.59 0.72 -0.68
CA PRO A 31 -10.91 0.22 -1.07
C PRO A 31 -12.09 1.01 -0.46
N HIS A 32 -11.86 2.25 -0.02
CA HIS A 32 -12.88 3.10 0.63
C HIS A 32 -13.45 4.15 -0.32
N LEU A 33 -13.20 4.03 -1.63
CA LEU A 33 -13.82 4.89 -2.65
C LEU A 33 -15.35 4.89 -2.54
N SER A 34 -15.95 3.75 -2.17
CA SER A 34 -17.39 3.63 -1.91
C SER A 34 -17.88 4.47 -0.72
N LEU A 35 -16.97 4.93 0.16
CA LEU A 35 -17.26 5.81 1.31
C LEU A 35 -16.90 7.27 1.02
N GLY A 36 -16.52 7.62 -0.22
CA GLY A 36 -16.14 8.97 -0.63
C GLY A 36 -14.82 9.46 -0.02
N MET A 37 -14.02 8.56 0.56
CA MET A 37 -12.73 8.89 1.17
C MET A 37 -11.62 8.95 0.11
N LYS A 38 -10.77 9.97 0.20
CA LYS A 38 -9.64 10.17 -0.72
C LYS A 38 -8.45 9.26 -0.36
N PRO A 39 -7.64 8.83 -1.35
CA PRO A 39 -6.40 8.11 -1.10
C PRO A 39 -5.41 8.95 -0.26
N PRO A 40 -4.58 8.32 0.58
CA PRO A 40 -3.56 9.02 1.37
C PRO A 40 -2.65 9.93 0.53
N GLU A 41 -2.24 9.47 -0.65
CA GLU A 41 -1.46 10.25 -1.63
C GLU A 41 -2.13 11.57 -2.01
N GLU A 42 -3.45 11.56 -2.26
CA GLU A 42 -4.18 12.76 -2.66
C GLU A 42 -4.31 13.78 -1.54
N VAL A 43 -4.41 13.32 -0.29
CA VAL A 43 -4.46 14.20 0.88
C VAL A 43 -3.08 14.80 1.14
N HIS A 44 -2.02 14.01 1.02
CA HIS A 44 -0.65 14.47 1.29
C HIS A 44 -0.12 15.41 0.21
N LYS A 45 -0.38 15.13 -1.08
CA LYS A 45 0.01 16.00 -2.20
C LYS A 45 -0.68 17.38 -2.19
N LYS A 46 -1.84 17.52 -1.55
CA LYS A 46 -2.58 18.79 -1.44
C LYS A 46 -2.17 19.64 -0.23
N ALA A 47 -1.30 19.11 0.64
CA ALA A 47 -0.83 19.77 1.86
C ALA A 47 0.60 20.34 1.73
N SER A 48 1.23 20.24 0.55
CA SER A 48 2.48 20.95 0.18
C SER A 48 2.16 22.09 -0.78
#